data_AF-A0A7I7WU18-F1
#
_entry.id   AF-A0A7I7WU18-F1
#
_cell.length_a   1.000
_cell.length_b   1.000
_cell.length_c   1.000
_cell.angle_alpha   90.00
_cell.angle_beta   90.00
_cell.angle_gamma   90.00
#
_symmetry.space_group_name_H-M   'P 1'
#
loop_
_entity.id
_entity.type
_entity.pdbx_description
1 polymer ?
#
loop_
_entity_poly.entity_id
_entity_poly.type
_entity_poly.pdbx_seq_one_letter_code
_entity_poly.pdbx_strand_id
1 'polypeptide(L)'
;MAPRNLPKLITHMTVDRRIRVDGEPASIAPAEFLDVTLPQLFAAATDRLGPSLEEMRPRPLTVTVDGQSWTLRADDARVAVMQGPGTGSAIRVDAEQFDALVADKVTPMGWLASGSLDMTGHLSDILNWWLLLRATLDGTTPHRTGAIEFEDRDGGPLDLSRSFTPADSAADMAWFLEQAGFLHVKGLYSEDEMVAVSAEMDVAATRYADGDGRSWWAGLEDGSRALVRMQRFDKESPLAAELVADERLTRIAALTGDGHVASGWDGNRLEALFKPIGVVQGISDIPWHKDCSLGRHSYDCCGLTVGISVTGADAMSGQLRVVAGSHRALVWPAPSLQPGLDLPVVNLATETGDVTVHCSCTLHMAAPPVHRERRVMYTSFSLPSLGGADADRKELRRMADAAPLNTSQ
;
A
#
# COMPACT_ATOMS: atom_id res chain seq x y z
N MET A 1 -37.31 -33.85 -10.55
CA MET A 1 -37.38 -32.90 -9.43
C MET A 1 -36.17 -31.99 -9.58
N ALA A 2 -36.38 -30.74 -10.02
CA ALA A 2 -35.27 -29.81 -10.26
C ALA A 2 -34.52 -29.55 -8.93
N PRO A 3 -33.17 -29.46 -8.94
CA PRO A 3 -32.44 -29.11 -7.74
C PRO A 3 -32.86 -27.70 -7.32
N ARG A 4 -33.39 -27.58 -6.11
CA ARG A 4 -33.66 -26.29 -5.47
C ARG A 4 -32.34 -25.55 -5.34
N ASN A 5 -32.25 -24.36 -5.93
CA ASN A 5 -31.22 -23.38 -5.61
C ASN A 5 -31.26 -23.14 -4.09
N LEU A 6 -30.30 -23.71 -3.38
CA LEU A 6 -29.95 -23.24 -2.05
C LEU A 6 -29.47 -21.80 -2.22
N PRO A 7 -29.98 -20.84 -1.42
CA PRO A 7 -29.40 -19.51 -1.42
C PRO A 7 -27.90 -19.66 -1.10
N LYS A 8 -27.02 -19.11 -1.96
CA LYS A 8 -25.60 -18.93 -1.63
C LYS A 8 -25.62 -18.31 -0.23
N LEU A 9 -25.09 -19.02 0.77
CA LEU A 9 -24.88 -18.43 2.09
C LEU A 9 -24.17 -17.11 1.84
N ILE A 10 -24.63 -16.04 2.49
CA ILE A 10 -23.91 -14.76 2.50
C ILE A 10 -22.56 -15.09 3.13
N THR A 11 -21.57 -15.36 2.28
CA THR A 11 -20.17 -15.45 2.67
C THR A 11 -19.86 -14.07 3.23
N HIS A 12 -19.41 -14.03 4.48
CA HIS A 12 -18.90 -12.81 5.06
C HIS A 12 -17.87 -12.22 4.09
N MET A 13 -18.16 -11.04 3.58
CA MET A 13 -17.29 -10.30 2.70
C MET A 13 -16.04 -9.91 3.48
N THR A 14 -14.84 -10.05 2.92
CA THR A 14 -13.63 -9.71 3.68
C THR A 14 -12.51 -9.20 2.80
N VAL A 15 -11.94 -8.07 3.20
CA VAL A 15 -10.67 -7.61 2.69
C VAL A 15 -9.52 -7.98 3.63
N ASP A 16 -9.78 -8.52 4.83
CA ASP A 16 -8.72 -8.93 5.75
C ASP A 16 -7.96 -10.15 5.19
N ARG A 17 -6.69 -9.91 4.83
CA ARG A 17 -5.76 -10.92 4.31
C ARG A 17 -4.61 -11.21 5.27
N ARG A 18 -4.70 -10.73 6.51
CA ARG A 18 -3.63 -10.90 7.49
C ARG A 18 -3.55 -12.35 7.92
N ILE A 19 -2.33 -12.83 8.05
CA ILE A 19 -2.02 -14.23 8.40
C ILE A 19 -1.08 -14.34 9.60
N ARG A 20 -0.57 -13.20 10.10
CA ARG A 20 0.33 -13.13 11.25
C ARG A 20 -0.29 -12.31 12.37
N VAL A 21 0.07 -12.68 13.59
CA VAL A 21 -0.31 -12.04 14.85
C VAL A 21 0.99 -11.59 15.50
N ASP A 22 0.98 -10.43 16.15
CA ASP A 22 2.15 -10.00 16.89
C ASP A 22 2.41 -10.92 18.10
N GLY A 23 3.68 -11.26 18.28
CA GLY A 23 4.21 -12.12 19.35
C GLY A 23 5.73 -12.15 19.25
N GLU A 24 6.42 -12.72 20.24
CA GLU A 24 7.87 -12.91 20.17
C GLU A 24 8.18 -13.88 19.01
N PRO A 25 8.82 -13.41 17.92
CA PRO A 25 9.26 -14.31 16.87
C PRO A 25 10.36 -15.20 17.44
N ALA A 26 10.38 -16.47 17.06
CA ALA A 26 11.58 -17.28 17.28
C ALA A 26 12.74 -16.62 16.51
N SER A 27 13.84 -16.30 17.19
CA SER A 27 15.06 -15.83 16.52
C SER A 27 15.52 -16.90 15.52
N ILE A 28 15.89 -16.46 14.33
CA ILE A 28 16.28 -17.37 13.25
C ILE A 28 17.79 -17.43 13.21
N ALA A 29 18.37 -18.63 13.35
CA ALA A 29 19.78 -18.82 13.06
C ALA A 29 19.99 -18.75 11.52
N PRO A 30 20.65 -17.72 10.97
CA PRO A 30 20.62 -17.47 9.53
C PRO A 30 21.21 -18.62 8.70
N ALA A 31 22.31 -19.22 9.17
CA ALA A 31 22.94 -20.36 8.51
C ALA A 31 22.03 -21.60 8.50
N GLU A 32 21.44 -21.97 9.65
CA GLU A 32 20.49 -23.09 9.71
C GLU A 32 19.29 -22.85 8.77
N PHE A 33 18.77 -21.62 8.76
CA PHE A 33 17.65 -21.28 7.90
C PHE A 33 18.01 -21.36 6.41
N LEU A 34 19.14 -20.80 5.99
CA LEU A 34 19.54 -20.77 4.58
C LEU A 34 20.07 -22.12 4.08
N ASP A 35 20.71 -22.92 4.94
CA ASP A 35 21.26 -24.23 4.57
C ASP A 35 20.21 -25.36 4.65
N VAL A 36 19.20 -25.24 5.51
CA VAL A 36 18.26 -26.34 5.81
C VAL A 36 16.81 -25.92 5.60
N THR A 37 16.33 -24.93 6.34
CA THR A 37 14.88 -24.61 6.40
C THR A 37 14.36 -24.09 5.06
N LEU A 38 14.98 -23.05 4.51
CA LEU A 38 14.56 -22.42 3.27
C LEU A 38 14.60 -23.38 2.07
N PRO A 39 15.67 -24.18 1.86
CA PRO A 39 15.67 -25.23 0.84
C PRO A 39 14.50 -26.21 0.96
N GLN A 40 14.18 -26.67 2.18
CA GLN A 40 13.06 -27.60 2.41
C GLN A 40 11.72 -26.94 2.10
N LEU A 41 11.55 -25.67 2.47
CA LEU A 41 10.33 -24.92 2.16
C LEU A 41 10.16 -24.70 0.65
N PHE A 42 11.25 -24.39 -0.08
CA PHE A 42 11.20 -24.30 -1.54
C PHE A 42 10.89 -25.65 -2.20
N ALA A 43 11.48 -26.75 -1.69
CA ALA A 43 11.17 -28.09 -2.19
C ALA A 43 9.68 -28.43 -1.98
N ALA A 44 9.12 -28.11 -0.81
CA ALA A 44 7.70 -28.32 -0.52
C ALA A 44 6.77 -27.42 -1.37
N ALA A 45 7.26 -26.26 -1.81
CA ALA A 45 6.50 -25.30 -2.62
C ALA A 45 6.70 -25.45 -4.14
N THR A 46 7.48 -26.44 -4.59
CA THR A 46 7.91 -26.58 -5.99
C THR A 46 6.74 -26.54 -6.99
N ASP A 47 5.73 -27.39 -6.83
CA ASP A 47 4.59 -27.44 -7.75
C ASP A 47 3.77 -26.13 -7.78
N ARG A 48 3.70 -25.46 -6.63
CA ARG A 48 2.99 -24.19 -6.47
C ARG A 48 3.75 -23.02 -7.09
N LEU A 49 5.08 -23.02 -7.00
CA LEU A 49 5.94 -21.93 -7.49
C LEU A 49 6.36 -22.10 -8.95
N GLY A 50 6.40 -23.33 -9.48
CA GLY A 50 6.88 -23.64 -10.83
C GLY A 50 6.37 -22.67 -11.91
N PRO A 51 5.05 -22.46 -12.04
CA PRO A 51 4.53 -21.52 -13.04
C PRO A 51 5.02 -20.08 -12.88
N SER A 52 5.22 -19.62 -11.64
CA SER A 52 5.75 -18.27 -11.37
C SER A 52 7.26 -18.19 -11.70
N LEU A 53 8.01 -19.29 -11.55
CA LEU A 53 9.42 -19.36 -11.96
C LEU A 53 9.56 -19.29 -13.49
N GLU A 54 8.68 -19.98 -14.22
CA GLU A 54 8.66 -19.96 -15.69
C GLU A 54 8.36 -18.56 -16.25
N GLU A 55 7.43 -17.82 -15.61
CA GLU A 55 7.01 -16.47 -16.01
C GLU A 55 8.06 -15.41 -15.63
N MET A 56 8.56 -15.43 -14.37
CA MET A 56 9.48 -14.40 -13.88
C MET A 56 10.94 -14.63 -14.28
N ARG A 57 11.38 -15.89 -14.39
CA ARG A 57 12.78 -16.30 -14.64
C ARG A 57 13.79 -15.51 -13.80
N PRO A 58 13.72 -15.59 -12.46
CA PRO A 58 14.49 -14.72 -11.58
C PRO A 58 16.00 -14.93 -11.79
N ARG A 59 16.74 -13.83 -11.96
CA ARG A 59 18.21 -13.87 -11.97
C ARG A 59 18.73 -14.26 -10.58
N PRO A 60 19.89 -14.92 -10.46
CA PRO A 60 20.45 -15.28 -9.16
C PRO A 60 20.59 -14.07 -8.22
N LEU A 61 20.30 -14.29 -6.93
CA LEU A 61 20.49 -13.31 -5.86
C LEU A 61 21.43 -13.87 -4.80
N THR A 62 22.47 -13.13 -4.48
CA THR A 62 23.32 -13.43 -3.30
C THR A 62 22.76 -12.71 -2.07
N VAL A 63 22.55 -13.44 -0.98
CA VAL A 63 22.22 -12.90 0.33
C VAL A 63 23.43 -13.09 1.22
N THR A 64 24.00 -11.99 1.73
CA THR A 64 25.09 -12.02 2.70
C THR A 64 24.54 -11.63 4.07
N VAL A 65 24.66 -12.53 5.06
CA VAL A 65 24.27 -12.30 6.46
C VAL A 65 25.51 -12.41 7.33
N ASP A 66 25.85 -11.35 8.08
CA ASP A 66 27.03 -11.29 8.96
C ASP A 66 28.34 -11.79 8.29
N GLY A 67 28.50 -11.47 7.00
CA GLY A 67 29.68 -11.83 6.20
C GLY A 67 29.66 -13.24 5.60
N GLN A 68 28.72 -14.10 5.96
CA GLN A 68 28.48 -15.38 5.27
C GLN A 68 27.53 -15.17 4.10
N SER A 69 27.73 -15.88 2.99
CA SER A 69 26.97 -15.65 1.76
C SER A 69 26.31 -16.91 1.26
N TRP A 70 25.10 -16.75 0.73
CA TRP A 70 24.33 -17.78 0.04
C TRP A 70 23.78 -17.23 -1.26
N THR A 71 23.74 -18.06 -2.30
CA THR A 71 23.16 -17.69 -3.59
C THR A 71 21.86 -18.45 -3.81
N LEU A 72 20.77 -17.70 -3.98
CA LEU A 72 19.48 -18.20 -4.45
C LEU A 72 19.50 -18.28 -5.97
N ARG A 73 19.13 -19.43 -6.52
CA ARG A 73 19.01 -19.67 -7.97
C ARG A 73 17.72 -20.40 -8.26
N ALA A 74 17.07 -20.05 -9.37
CA ALA A 74 15.99 -20.84 -9.91
C ALA A 74 16.42 -21.45 -11.26
N ASP A 75 15.99 -22.68 -11.49
CA ASP A 75 15.78 -23.21 -12.85
C ASP A 75 14.28 -23.15 -13.17
N ASP A 76 13.89 -23.67 -14.34
CA ASP A 76 12.50 -23.59 -14.83
C ASP A 76 11.47 -24.20 -13.87
N ALA A 77 11.86 -25.04 -12.90
CA ALA A 77 10.92 -25.69 -11.98
C ALA A 77 11.30 -25.60 -10.50
N ARG A 78 12.55 -25.30 -10.15
CA ARG A 78 13.06 -25.46 -8.78
C ARG A 78 13.91 -24.28 -8.36
N VAL A 79 13.84 -24.00 -7.07
CA VAL A 79 14.75 -23.08 -6.39
C VAL A 79 15.80 -23.87 -5.63
N ALA A 80 17.06 -23.46 -5.76
CA ALA A 80 18.18 -23.95 -4.98
C ALA A 80 18.81 -22.81 -4.18
N VAL A 81 19.25 -23.12 -2.96
CA VAL A 81 20.09 -22.26 -2.14
C VAL A 81 21.46 -22.91 -2.08
N MET A 82 22.51 -22.17 -2.44
CA MET A 82 23.89 -22.67 -2.41
C MET A 82 24.74 -21.78 -1.52
N GLN A 83 25.56 -22.40 -0.67
CA GLN A 83 26.55 -21.66 0.10
C GLN A 83 27.60 -21.03 -0.81
N GLY A 84 28.01 -19.81 -0.48
CA GLY A 84 28.96 -19.00 -1.22
C GLY A 84 28.32 -17.91 -2.10
N PRO A 85 29.10 -16.89 -2.47
CA PRO A 85 28.64 -15.80 -3.34
C PRO A 85 28.48 -16.28 -4.78
N GLY A 86 27.55 -15.65 -5.50
CA GLY A 86 27.26 -15.94 -6.89
C GLY A 86 27.38 -14.72 -7.80
N THR A 87 27.18 -14.93 -9.10
CA THR A 87 27.04 -13.87 -10.09
C THR A 87 25.61 -13.33 -10.08
N GLY A 88 25.42 -12.02 -10.08
CA GLY A 88 24.08 -11.40 -10.13
C GLY A 88 23.97 -10.23 -9.17
N SER A 89 22.73 -9.95 -8.76
CA SER A 89 22.44 -8.98 -7.71
C SER A 89 22.76 -9.55 -6.33
N ALA A 90 23.03 -8.69 -5.35
CA ALA A 90 23.28 -9.10 -3.98
C ALA A 90 22.65 -8.13 -2.97
N ILE A 91 22.29 -8.65 -1.81
CA ILE A 91 21.95 -7.87 -0.62
C ILE A 91 22.87 -8.26 0.54
N ARG A 92 23.25 -7.28 1.35
CA ARG A 92 23.95 -7.52 2.62
C ARG A 92 23.09 -7.05 3.77
N VAL A 93 22.97 -7.90 4.79
CA VAL A 93 22.18 -7.66 5.98
C VAL A 93 22.92 -8.19 7.20
N ASP A 94 22.59 -7.68 8.38
CA ASP A 94 22.92 -8.35 9.63
C ASP A 94 21.84 -9.40 10.00
N ALA A 95 22.05 -10.14 11.09
CA ALA A 95 21.08 -11.13 11.57
C ALA A 95 19.71 -10.51 11.92
N GLU A 96 19.66 -9.29 12.48
CA GLU A 96 18.39 -8.65 12.88
C GLU A 96 17.56 -8.25 11.65
N GLN A 97 18.20 -7.66 10.66
CA GLN A 97 17.61 -7.34 9.37
C GLN A 97 17.13 -8.61 8.65
N PHE A 98 17.91 -9.69 8.69
CA PHE A 98 17.50 -10.97 8.13
C PHE A 98 16.24 -11.53 8.81
N ASP A 99 16.22 -11.55 10.14
CA ASP A 99 15.06 -11.97 10.95
C ASP A 99 13.82 -11.13 10.61
N ALA A 100 13.98 -9.80 10.53
CA ALA A 100 12.91 -8.89 10.19
C ALA A 100 12.36 -9.12 8.77
N LEU A 101 13.22 -9.42 7.79
CA LEU A 101 12.82 -9.73 6.42
C LEU A 101 12.04 -11.06 6.34
N VAL A 102 12.51 -12.10 7.04
CA VAL A 102 11.84 -13.41 7.06
C VAL A 102 10.50 -13.33 7.78
N ALA A 103 10.43 -12.56 8.87
CA ALA A 103 9.22 -12.34 9.64
C ALA A 103 8.22 -11.35 9.00
N ASP A 104 8.49 -10.82 7.80
CA ASP A 104 7.68 -9.80 7.11
C ASP A 104 7.52 -8.50 7.92
N LYS A 105 8.48 -8.18 8.79
CA LYS A 105 8.50 -6.92 9.56
C LYS A 105 8.99 -5.75 8.72
N VAL A 106 9.83 -6.03 7.72
CA VAL A 106 10.36 -5.05 6.78
C VAL A 106 10.47 -5.67 5.39
N THR A 107 10.32 -4.85 4.34
CA THR A 107 10.59 -5.25 2.96
C THR A 107 11.89 -4.62 2.46
N PRO A 108 12.43 -5.07 1.31
CA PRO A 108 13.51 -4.36 0.63
C PRO A 108 13.17 -2.89 0.32
N MET A 109 11.88 -2.58 0.09
CA MET A 109 11.42 -1.21 -0.10
C MET A 109 11.44 -0.40 1.20
N GLY A 110 11.18 -1.03 2.34
CA GLY A 110 11.41 -0.46 3.67
C GLY A 110 12.84 0.03 3.81
N TRP A 111 13.81 -0.85 3.55
CA TRP A 111 15.23 -0.48 3.61
C TRP A 111 15.64 0.56 2.58
N LEU A 112 15.08 0.50 1.37
CA LEU A 112 15.34 1.52 0.35
C LEU A 112 14.85 2.89 0.83
N ALA A 113 13.64 2.96 1.36
CA ALA A 113 13.02 4.19 1.83
C ALA A 113 13.78 4.79 3.04
N SER A 114 14.29 3.97 3.96
CA SER A 114 15.12 4.44 5.08
C SER A 114 16.58 4.68 4.71
N GLY A 115 17.00 4.39 3.48
CA GLY A 115 18.39 4.50 3.04
C GLY A 115 19.34 3.45 3.64
N SER A 116 18.81 2.36 4.19
CA SER A 116 19.58 1.28 4.82
C SER A 116 19.76 0.04 3.94
N LEU A 117 19.24 0.05 2.70
CA LEU A 117 19.42 -1.05 1.76
C LEU A 117 20.88 -1.10 1.24
N ASP A 118 21.68 -2.07 1.71
CA ASP A 118 22.98 -2.41 1.11
C ASP A 118 22.80 -3.46 0.02
N MET A 119 22.92 -3.04 -1.24
CA MET A 119 22.79 -3.91 -2.40
C MET A 119 23.80 -3.63 -3.51
N THR A 120 24.03 -4.64 -4.34
CA THR A 120 24.65 -4.49 -5.68
C THR A 120 23.73 -5.08 -6.74
N GLY A 121 23.85 -4.61 -7.99
CA GLY A 121 23.01 -5.05 -9.09
C GLY A 121 21.69 -4.28 -9.20
N HIS A 122 20.58 -4.97 -9.39
CA HIS A 122 19.28 -4.38 -9.72
C HIS A 122 18.21 -4.68 -8.67
N LEU A 123 17.49 -3.64 -8.25
CA LEU A 123 16.39 -3.74 -7.28
C LEU A 123 15.31 -4.73 -7.75
N SER A 124 15.03 -4.80 -9.05
CA SER A 124 14.07 -5.73 -9.64
C SER A 124 14.38 -7.20 -9.33
N ASP A 125 15.66 -7.59 -9.28
CA ASP A 125 16.02 -8.96 -8.95
C ASP A 125 15.73 -9.25 -7.48
N ILE A 126 16.01 -8.28 -6.59
CA ILE A 126 15.74 -8.39 -5.16
C ILE A 126 14.23 -8.49 -4.92
N LEU A 127 13.43 -7.67 -5.60
CA LEU A 127 11.98 -7.69 -5.48
C LEU A 127 11.38 -9.00 -6.01
N ASN A 128 11.88 -9.56 -7.11
CA ASN A 128 11.46 -10.87 -7.60
C ASN A 128 11.73 -11.99 -6.58
N TRP A 129 12.92 -12.00 -5.97
CA TRP A 129 13.23 -12.95 -4.90
C TRP A 129 12.42 -12.71 -3.65
N TRP A 130 12.10 -11.45 -3.30
CA TRP A 130 11.21 -11.14 -2.21
C TRP A 130 9.81 -11.74 -2.44
N LEU A 131 9.25 -11.65 -3.66
CA LEU A 131 7.98 -12.31 -3.99
C LEU A 131 8.05 -13.83 -3.79
N LEU A 132 9.14 -14.48 -4.24
CA LEU A 132 9.33 -15.92 -4.05
C LEU A 132 9.49 -16.31 -2.59
N LEU A 133 10.19 -15.49 -1.80
CA LEU A 133 10.34 -15.69 -0.36
C LEU A 133 8.98 -15.59 0.34
N ARG A 134 8.21 -14.51 0.08
CA ARG A 134 6.86 -14.33 0.64
C ARG A 134 5.95 -15.47 0.22
N ALA A 135 5.90 -15.81 -1.06
CA ALA A 135 5.11 -16.94 -1.56
C ALA A 135 5.45 -18.27 -0.87
N THR A 136 6.73 -18.48 -0.58
CA THR A 136 7.19 -19.70 0.10
C THR A 136 6.79 -19.69 1.57
N LEU A 137 7.09 -18.61 2.29
CA LEU A 137 6.93 -18.48 3.74
C LEU A 137 5.48 -18.28 4.18
N ASP A 138 4.68 -17.66 3.33
CA ASP A 138 3.29 -17.29 3.61
C ASP A 138 2.29 -18.24 2.93
N GLY A 139 2.78 -19.27 2.22
CA GLY A 139 1.94 -20.31 1.61
C GLY A 139 1.08 -19.82 0.43
N THR A 140 1.44 -18.72 -0.21
CA THR A 140 0.70 -18.07 -1.31
C THR A 140 1.47 -18.14 -2.64
N THR A 141 0.97 -17.59 -3.73
CA THR A 141 1.69 -17.52 -5.02
C THR A 141 1.95 -16.07 -5.42
N PRO A 142 3.09 -15.76 -6.06
CA PRO A 142 3.22 -14.52 -6.81
C PRO A 142 2.06 -14.41 -7.81
N HIS A 143 1.63 -13.18 -8.09
CA HIS A 143 0.60 -12.94 -9.10
C HIS A 143 1.00 -13.55 -10.44
N ARG A 144 0.03 -14.13 -11.13
CA ARG A 144 0.17 -14.68 -12.48
C ARG A 144 -0.83 -14.01 -13.40
N THR A 145 -0.43 -13.82 -14.64
CA THR A 145 -1.31 -13.30 -15.68
C THR A 145 -2.63 -14.11 -15.73
N GLY A 146 -3.78 -13.41 -15.67
CA GLY A 146 -5.11 -14.00 -15.67
C GLY A 146 -5.57 -14.62 -14.35
N ALA A 147 -4.79 -14.54 -13.26
CA ALA A 147 -5.18 -15.13 -11.97
C ALA A 147 -6.30 -14.37 -11.24
N ILE A 148 -6.54 -13.12 -11.65
CA ILE A 148 -7.52 -12.23 -11.04
C ILE A 148 -8.61 -11.92 -12.06
N GLU A 149 -9.84 -12.31 -11.71
CA GLU A 149 -11.06 -11.93 -12.40
C GLU A 149 -11.84 -10.91 -11.56
N PHE A 150 -12.68 -10.13 -12.23
CA PHE A 150 -13.55 -9.14 -11.59
C PHE A 150 -15.00 -9.50 -11.87
N GLU A 151 -15.64 -10.14 -10.90
CA GLU A 151 -17.03 -10.61 -10.99
C GLU A 151 -17.95 -9.68 -10.19
N ASP A 152 -19.05 -9.24 -10.78
CA ASP A 152 -20.13 -8.53 -10.09
C ASP A 152 -21.09 -9.53 -9.40
N ARG A 153 -21.98 -9.05 -8.54
CA ARG A 153 -22.87 -9.87 -7.71
C ARG A 153 -23.83 -10.75 -8.50
N ASP A 154 -24.14 -10.33 -9.73
CA ASP A 154 -25.00 -11.07 -10.67
C ASP A 154 -24.24 -12.14 -11.47
N GLY A 155 -22.93 -12.26 -11.28
CA GLY A 155 -22.04 -13.16 -12.01
C GLY A 155 -21.51 -12.59 -13.33
N GLY A 156 -21.85 -11.34 -13.66
CA GLY A 156 -21.29 -10.62 -14.81
C GLY A 156 -19.90 -10.03 -14.52
N PRO A 157 -19.25 -9.42 -15.52
CA PRO A 157 -18.02 -8.67 -15.30
C PRO A 157 -18.28 -7.40 -14.47
N LEU A 158 -17.43 -7.13 -13.48
CA LEU A 158 -17.50 -5.91 -12.68
C LEU A 158 -17.10 -4.68 -13.51
N ASP A 159 -17.94 -3.64 -13.51
CA ASP A 159 -17.61 -2.35 -14.13
C ASP A 159 -16.67 -1.54 -13.24
N LEU A 160 -15.36 -1.62 -13.50
CA LEU A 160 -14.32 -0.89 -12.76
C LEU A 160 -14.40 0.64 -12.90
N SER A 161 -15.24 1.19 -13.78
CA SER A 161 -15.48 2.63 -13.89
C SER A 161 -16.62 3.12 -12.98
N ARG A 162 -17.31 2.20 -12.30
CA ARG A 162 -18.45 2.51 -11.43
C ARG A 162 -18.03 3.41 -10.27
N SER A 163 -18.73 4.52 -10.13
CA SER A 163 -18.74 5.35 -8.93
C SER A 163 -20.06 5.15 -8.18
N PHE A 164 -20.02 5.43 -6.88
CA PHE A 164 -21.15 5.34 -5.96
C PHE A 164 -21.53 6.73 -5.46
N THR A 165 -22.66 6.82 -4.79
CA THR A 165 -23.15 7.95 -4.02
C THR A 165 -23.42 7.47 -2.59
N PRO A 166 -23.60 8.38 -1.61
CA PRO A 166 -23.95 7.99 -0.25
C PRO A 166 -25.29 7.24 -0.16
N ALA A 167 -26.17 7.37 -1.16
CA ALA A 167 -27.45 6.68 -1.20
C ALA A 167 -27.36 5.23 -1.72
N ASP A 168 -26.24 4.84 -2.33
CA ASP A 168 -26.06 3.50 -2.86
C ASP A 168 -25.99 2.42 -1.76
N SER A 169 -26.31 1.19 -2.16
CA SER A 169 -26.31 0.01 -1.30
C SER A 169 -24.94 -0.24 -0.68
N ALA A 170 -24.90 -0.34 0.66
CA ALA A 170 -23.68 -0.72 1.39
C ALA A 170 -23.13 -2.09 0.94
N ALA A 171 -24.02 -3.03 0.61
CA ALA A 171 -23.61 -4.35 0.11
C ALA A 171 -22.98 -4.29 -1.29
N ASP A 172 -23.41 -3.36 -2.15
CA ASP A 172 -22.82 -3.20 -3.48
C ASP A 172 -21.46 -2.51 -3.40
N MET A 173 -21.35 -1.48 -2.55
CA MET A 173 -20.07 -0.83 -2.26
C MET A 173 -19.07 -1.81 -1.62
N ALA A 174 -19.53 -2.62 -0.67
CA ALA A 174 -18.70 -3.66 -0.08
C ALA A 174 -18.21 -4.65 -1.16
N TRP A 175 -19.11 -5.12 -2.03
CA TRP A 175 -18.77 -6.05 -3.12
C TRP A 175 -17.73 -5.48 -4.07
N PHE A 176 -17.97 -4.26 -4.52
CA PHE A 176 -17.01 -3.57 -5.36
C PHE A 176 -15.66 -3.41 -4.66
N LEU A 177 -15.63 -3.00 -3.39
CA LEU A 177 -14.39 -2.84 -2.64
C LEU A 177 -13.62 -4.16 -2.47
N GLU A 178 -14.31 -5.27 -2.18
CA GLU A 178 -13.68 -6.59 -2.07
C GLU A 178 -13.02 -7.01 -3.40
N GLN A 179 -13.72 -6.82 -4.51
CA GLN A 179 -13.26 -7.23 -5.83
C GLN A 179 -12.18 -6.30 -6.39
N ALA A 180 -12.41 -4.99 -6.34
CA ALA A 180 -11.60 -3.98 -7.00
C ALA A 180 -10.51 -3.37 -6.10
N GLY A 181 -10.68 -3.37 -4.78
CA GLY A 181 -9.71 -2.82 -3.81
C GLY A 181 -9.76 -1.30 -3.66
N PHE A 182 -10.76 -0.65 -4.28
CA PHE A 182 -11.01 0.78 -4.15
C PHE A 182 -12.51 1.09 -4.23
N LEU A 183 -12.89 2.33 -3.88
CA LEU A 183 -14.21 2.92 -4.10
C LEU A 183 -14.05 4.40 -4.47
N HIS A 184 -15.01 4.90 -5.25
CA HIS A 184 -15.22 6.33 -5.48
C HIS A 184 -16.66 6.66 -5.11
N VAL A 185 -16.85 7.53 -4.11
CA VAL A 185 -18.14 7.99 -3.62
C VAL A 185 -18.28 9.47 -3.97
N LYS A 186 -19.21 9.77 -4.88
CA LYS A 186 -19.50 11.12 -5.36
C LYS A 186 -20.30 11.93 -4.36
N GLY A 187 -19.96 13.20 -4.21
CA GLY A 187 -20.74 14.19 -3.46
C GLY A 187 -21.04 13.77 -2.02
N LEU A 188 -20.07 13.18 -1.32
CA LEU A 188 -20.22 12.89 0.11
C LEU A 188 -20.34 14.19 0.91
N TYR A 189 -19.55 15.18 0.52
CA TYR A 189 -19.59 16.55 1.03
C TYR A 189 -20.03 17.52 -0.06
N SER A 190 -20.60 18.65 0.36
CA SER A 190 -21.00 19.71 -0.56
C SER A 190 -19.81 20.57 -0.99
N GLU A 191 -19.99 21.31 -2.09
CA GLU A 191 -19.00 22.30 -2.53
C GLU A 191 -18.78 23.39 -1.46
N ASP A 192 -19.84 23.86 -0.79
CA ASP A 192 -19.75 24.87 0.26
C ASP A 192 -18.93 24.39 1.47
N GLU A 193 -19.11 23.13 1.89
CA GLU A 193 -18.31 22.50 2.95
C GLU A 193 -16.82 22.50 2.55
N MET A 194 -16.51 22.14 1.30
CA MET A 194 -15.12 22.08 0.83
C MET A 194 -14.50 23.45 0.57
N VAL A 195 -15.29 24.45 0.15
CA VAL A 195 -14.83 25.85 0.06
C VAL A 195 -14.45 26.37 1.44
N ALA A 196 -15.26 26.10 2.46
CA ALA A 196 -14.95 26.48 3.84
C ALA A 196 -13.69 25.77 4.36
N VAL A 197 -13.58 24.45 4.16
CA VAL A 197 -12.36 23.69 4.51
C VAL A 197 -11.13 24.25 3.78
N SER A 198 -11.25 24.54 2.49
CA SER A 198 -10.15 25.10 1.68
C SER A 198 -9.66 26.45 2.24
N ALA A 199 -10.58 27.33 2.66
CA ALA A 199 -10.22 28.59 3.30
C ALA A 199 -9.54 28.38 4.66
N GLU A 200 -10.01 27.41 5.46
CA GLU A 200 -9.37 27.05 6.73
C GLU A 200 -7.98 26.42 6.54
N MET A 201 -7.76 25.68 5.45
CA MET A 201 -6.43 25.19 5.08
C MET A 201 -5.46 26.36 4.85
N ASP A 202 -5.89 27.42 4.15
CA ASP A 202 -5.04 28.61 3.92
C ASP A 202 -4.70 29.32 5.23
N VAL A 203 -5.68 29.47 6.13
CA VAL A 203 -5.45 30.07 7.46
C VAL A 203 -4.48 29.21 8.27
N ALA A 204 -4.70 27.89 8.31
CA ALA A 204 -3.89 26.95 9.08
C ALA A 204 -2.44 26.88 8.56
N ALA A 205 -2.24 26.94 7.25
CA ALA A 205 -0.91 26.89 6.61
C ALA A 205 0.08 27.90 7.21
N THR A 206 -0.40 29.07 7.65
CA THR A 206 0.43 30.11 8.29
C THR A 206 1.04 29.70 9.64
N ARG A 207 0.58 28.59 10.24
CA ARG A 207 1.04 28.06 11.54
C ARG A 207 1.96 26.85 11.41
N TYR A 208 2.25 26.40 10.20
CA TYR A 208 3.22 25.35 9.92
C TYR A 208 4.54 25.95 9.46
N ALA A 209 5.64 25.26 9.76
CA ALA A 209 6.97 25.69 9.37
C ALA A 209 7.82 24.49 8.96
N ASP A 210 8.77 24.73 8.06
CA ASP A 210 9.71 23.70 7.65
C ASP A 210 10.53 23.20 8.84
N GLY A 211 10.61 21.87 9.00
CA GLY A 211 11.25 21.23 10.14
C GLY A 211 10.42 21.20 11.44
N ASP A 212 9.14 21.56 11.43
CA ASP A 212 8.26 21.52 12.62
C ASP A 212 7.87 20.10 13.08
N GLY A 213 8.28 19.07 12.34
CA GLY A 213 7.99 17.66 12.64
C GLY A 213 6.53 17.25 12.43
N ARG A 214 5.68 18.15 11.91
CA ARG A 214 4.25 17.92 11.65
C ARG A 214 3.79 18.43 10.28
N SER A 215 4.71 18.86 9.43
CA SER A 215 4.46 19.24 8.04
C SER A 215 5.55 18.73 7.11
N TRP A 216 5.19 18.60 5.83
CA TRP A 216 6.15 18.38 4.76
C TRP A 216 6.19 19.57 3.81
N TRP A 217 7.39 19.84 3.34
CA TRP A 217 7.69 20.93 2.41
C TRP A 217 8.47 20.39 1.22
N ALA A 218 8.11 20.86 0.02
CA ALA A 218 8.71 20.45 -1.23
C ALA A 218 9.40 21.63 -1.93
N GLY A 219 10.50 21.36 -2.63
CA GLY A 219 11.16 22.31 -3.52
C GLY A 219 10.51 22.31 -4.90
N LEU A 220 10.28 23.50 -5.44
CA LEU A 220 9.68 23.73 -6.76
C LEU A 220 10.75 24.04 -7.82
N GLU A 221 10.39 23.90 -9.09
CA GLU A 221 11.25 24.19 -10.26
C GLU A 221 11.84 25.61 -10.24
N ASP A 222 11.13 26.59 -9.68
CA ASP A 222 11.56 27.97 -9.57
C ASP A 222 12.52 28.23 -8.39
N GLY A 223 12.86 27.19 -7.63
CA GLY A 223 13.73 27.25 -6.46
C GLY A 223 13.03 27.63 -5.15
N SER A 224 11.72 27.90 -5.19
CA SER A 224 10.93 28.17 -3.98
C SER A 224 10.61 26.87 -3.21
N ARG A 225 10.11 27.02 -1.98
CA ARG A 225 9.62 25.91 -1.14
C ARG A 225 8.13 26.09 -0.86
N ALA A 226 7.37 25.01 -1.01
CA ALA A 226 5.93 24.99 -0.78
C ALA A 226 5.57 23.99 0.32
N LEU A 227 4.61 24.35 1.17
CA LEU A 227 3.97 23.43 2.10
C LEU A 227 3.11 22.46 1.30
N VAL A 228 3.33 21.15 1.49
CA VAL A 228 2.62 20.11 0.71
C VAL A 228 1.80 19.15 1.57
N ARG A 229 2.08 19.09 2.88
CA ARG A 229 1.31 18.29 3.85
C ARG A 229 1.29 18.94 5.22
N MET A 230 0.11 19.00 5.81
CA MET A 230 -0.14 19.41 7.19
C MET A 230 -0.70 18.21 7.97
N GLN A 231 0.01 17.75 8.99
CA GLN A 231 -0.53 16.76 9.93
C GLN A 231 -1.40 17.45 11.00
N ARG A 232 -2.32 16.68 11.59
CA ARG A 232 -3.21 17.13 12.68
C ARG A 232 -4.09 18.31 12.30
N PHE A 233 -4.55 18.36 11.04
CA PHE A 233 -5.37 19.47 10.55
C PHE A 233 -6.71 19.58 11.28
N ASP A 234 -7.21 18.48 11.86
CA ASP A 234 -8.36 18.47 12.77
C ASP A 234 -8.17 19.38 14.00
N LYS A 235 -6.93 19.70 14.39
CA LYS A 235 -6.66 20.64 15.50
C LYS A 235 -6.66 22.10 15.06
N GLU A 236 -6.52 22.34 13.76
CA GLU A 236 -6.48 23.69 13.17
C GLU A 236 -7.85 24.10 12.62
N SER A 237 -8.74 23.14 12.34
CA SER A 237 -10.05 23.31 11.71
C SER A 237 -11.13 22.50 12.46
N PRO A 238 -12.00 23.17 13.25
CA PRO A 238 -13.16 22.53 13.88
C PRO A 238 -14.11 21.90 12.85
N LEU A 239 -14.33 22.57 11.71
CA LEU A 239 -15.15 22.05 10.62
C LEU A 239 -14.60 20.73 10.09
N ALA A 240 -13.31 20.67 9.74
CA ALA A 240 -12.72 19.44 9.23
C ALA A 240 -12.76 18.32 10.28
N ALA A 241 -12.58 18.64 11.57
CA ALA A 241 -12.70 17.68 12.66
C ALA A 241 -14.12 17.10 12.80
N GLU A 242 -15.17 17.91 12.56
CA GLU A 242 -16.57 17.48 12.52
C GLU A 242 -16.83 16.60 11.29
N LEU A 243 -16.41 17.04 10.10
CA LEU A 243 -16.63 16.31 8.84
C LEU A 243 -16.01 14.91 8.90
N VAL A 244 -14.78 14.74 9.39
CA VAL A 244 -14.19 13.39 9.50
C VAL A 244 -14.80 12.53 10.62
N ALA A 245 -15.58 13.12 11.53
CA ALA A 245 -16.38 12.40 12.53
C ALA A 245 -17.79 12.06 12.03
N ASP A 246 -18.20 12.63 10.90
CA ASP A 246 -19.56 12.51 10.38
C ASP A 246 -19.91 11.05 10.05
N GLU A 247 -21.16 10.67 10.32
CA GLU A 247 -21.71 9.36 9.97
C GLU A 247 -21.58 9.06 8.48
N ARG A 248 -21.68 10.09 7.63
CA ARG A 248 -21.45 10.01 6.17
C ARG A 248 -20.13 9.31 5.84
N LEU A 249 -19.06 9.66 6.54
CA LEU A 249 -17.72 9.08 6.33
C LEU A 249 -17.53 7.80 7.15
N THR A 250 -17.89 7.83 8.43
CA THR A 250 -17.55 6.75 9.37
C THR A 250 -18.26 5.44 9.05
N ARG A 251 -19.42 5.47 8.37
CA ARG A 251 -20.08 4.25 7.83
C ARG A 251 -19.21 3.44 6.86
N ILE A 252 -18.21 4.06 6.22
CA ILE A 252 -17.29 3.37 5.30
C ILE A 252 -16.53 2.25 6.02
N ALA A 253 -16.17 2.47 7.29
CA ALA A 253 -15.45 1.49 8.10
C ALA A 253 -16.24 0.19 8.32
N ALA A 254 -17.57 0.24 8.20
CA ALA A 254 -18.43 -0.92 8.40
C ALA A 254 -18.71 -1.73 7.12
N LEU A 255 -18.29 -1.24 5.94
CA LEU A 255 -18.72 -1.82 4.65
C LEU A 255 -18.40 -3.30 4.51
N THR A 256 -17.17 -3.72 4.85
CA THR A 256 -16.75 -5.12 4.68
C THR A 256 -17.15 -5.99 5.87
N GLY A 257 -17.48 -5.40 7.01
CA GLY A 257 -17.74 -6.15 8.25
C GLY A 257 -16.47 -6.68 8.93
N ASP A 258 -15.27 -6.37 8.44
CA ASP A 258 -13.99 -6.82 9.04
C ASP A 258 -13.65 -6.09 10.35
N GLY A 259 -14.49 -5.14 10.77
CA GLY A 259 -14.35 -4.42 12.04
C GLY A 259 -13.34 -3.28 11.99
N HIS A 260 -13.15 -2.64 10.83
CA HIS A 260 -12.29 -1.46 10.74
C HIS A 260 -12.69 -0.38 11.74
N VAL A 261 -11.69 0.24 12.35
CA VAL A 261 -11.84 1.34 13.31
C VAL A 261 -11.04 2.54 12.84
N ALA A 262 -11.46 3.73 13.25
CA ALA A 262 -10.72 4.97 12.99
C ALA A 262 -9.25 4.83 13.41
N SER A 263 -8.33 5.18 12.51
CA SER A 263 -6.89 4.97 12.69
C SER A 263 -6.15 6.30 12.81
N GLY A 264 -5.23 6.39 13.78
CA GLY A 264 -4.41 7.58 14.00
C GLY A 264 -5.13 8.73 14.71
N TRP A 265 -6.39 8.57 15.13
CA TRP A 265 -7.22 9.64 15.67
C TRP A 265 -6.74 10.22 17.02
N ASP A 266 -6.02 9.44 17.83
CA ASP A 266 -5.40 9.90 19.07
C ASP A 266 -4.17 10.80 18.85
N GLY A 267 -3.69 10.92 17.60
CA GLY A 267 -2.50 11.70 17.27
C GLY A 267 -2.66 12.53 16.00
N ASN A 268 -2.60 11.87 14.85
CA ASN A 268 -2.66 12.48 13.52
C ASN A 268 -3.89 11.97 12.78
N ARG A 269 -5.05 12.49 13.22
CA ARG A 269 -6.39 12.08 12.77
C ARG A 269 -6.65 12.41 11.30
N LEU A 270 -6.15 13.55 10.87
CA LEU A 270 -6.43 14.14 9.57
C LEU A 270 -5.19 14.86 9.05
N GLU A 271 -4.80 14.52 7.83
CA GLU A 271 -3.78 15.24 7.08
C GLU A 271 -4.44 16.07 5.98
N ALA A 272 -4.01 17.31 5.79
CA ALA A 272 -4.44 18.17 4.69
C ALA A 272 -3.25 18.46 3.78
N LEU A 273 -3.41 18.22 2.48
CA LEU A 273 -2.34 18.29 1.50
C LEU A 273 -2.62 19.35 0.46
N PHE A 274 -1.58 20.12 0.14
CA PHE A 274 -1.51 20.95 -1.05
C PHE A 274 -0.65 20.22 -2.08
N LYS A 275 -1.12 20.15 -3.32
CA LYS A 275 -0.41 19.56 -4.45
C LYS A 275 -0.09 20.69 -5.42
N PRO A 276 1.05 21.38 -5.26
CA PRO A 276 1.50 22.41 -6.18
C PRO A 276 2.00 21.80 -7.49
N ILE A 277 2.12 22.64 -8.51
CA ILE A 277 2.74 22.27 -9.79
C ILE A 277 4.27 22.38 -9.66
N GLY A 278 5.00 21.53 -10.37
CA GLY A 278 6.45 21.69 -10.55
C GLY A 278 7.28 21.28 -9.33
N VAL A 279 6.85 20.28 -8.56
CA VAL A 279 7.66 19.73 -7.46
C VAL A 279 8.82 18.92 -8.03
N VAL A 280 10.05 19.33 -7.70
CA VAL A 280 11.30 18.65 -8.12
C VAL A 280 12.06 18.01 -6.97
N GLN A 281 11.67 18.32 -5.72
CA GLN A 281 12.31 17.78 -4.53
C GLN A 281 11.33 17.65 -3.37
N GLY A 282 11.34 16.53 -2.66
CA GLY A 282 10.54 16.31 -1.45
C GLY A 282 9.19 15.65 -1.73
N ILE A 283 8.54 15.15 -0.67
CA ILE A 283 7.40 14.24 -0.79
C ILE A 283 6.10 15.03 -1.06
N SER A 284 5.83 15.30 -2.34
CA SER A 284 4.51 15.76 -2.81
C SER A 284 3.82 14.66 -3.60
N ASP A 285 4.42 14.20 -4.68
CA ASP A 285 3.86 13.16 -5.53
C ASP A 285 4.54 11.84 -5.21
N ILE A 286 3.74 10.80 -4.99
CA ILE A 286 4.26 9.50 -4.58
C ILE A 286 4.07 8.54 -5.76
N PRO A 287 5.14 7.87 -6.23
CA PRO A 287 5.07 6.92 -7.33
C PRO A 287 4.26 5.69 -6.94
N TRP A 288 4.18 4.68 -7.80
CA TRP A 288 3.40 3.48 -7.51
C TRP A 288 3.88 2.80 -6.22
N HIS A 289 2.95 2.66 -5.26
CA HIS A 289 3.22 2.00 -4.00
C HIS A 289 1.94 1.40 -3.40
N LYS A 290 2.12 0.44 -2.49
CA LYS A 290 1.14 0.06 -1.48
C LYS A 290 1.45 0.85 -0.20
N ASP A 291 0.46 1.22 0.59
CA ASP A 291 0.72 1.85 1.90
C ASP A 291 1.48 0.89 2.84
N CYS A 292 1.24 -0.41 2.70
CA CYS A 292 1.97 -1.46 3.41
C CYS A 292 3.33 -1.82 2.78
N SER A 293 3.84 -1.03 1.84
CA SER A 293 5.00 -1.40 1.02
C SER A 293 6.30 -1.55 1.82
N LEU A 294 6.41 -0.89 2.97
CA LEU A 294 7.64 -0.86 3.77
C LEU A 294 7.80 -2.09 4.68
N GLY A 295 6.71 -2.81 4.97
CA GLY A 295 6.73 -3.96 5.88
C GLY A 295 5.37 -4.24 6.51
N ARG A 296 5.32 -5.33 7.28
CA ARG A 296 4.18 -5.75 8.11
C ARG A 296 2.87 -5.95 7.35
N HIS A 297 2.95 -6.26 6.06
CA HIS A 297 1.77 -6.57 5.25
C HIS A 297 0.94 -7.69 5.88
N SER A 298 1.60 -8.75 6.35
CA SER A 298 0.94 -9.91 6.96
C SER A 298 0.31 -9.65 8.34
N TYR A 299 0.57 -8.48 8.97
CA TYR A 299 0.14 -8.14 10.33
C TYR A 299 -0.87 -6.98 10.38
N ASP A 300 -0.70 -5.99 9.51
CA ASP A 300 -1.39 -4.69 9.62
C ASP A 300 -2.20 -4.34 8.36
N CYS A 301 -2.09 -5.09 7.27
CA CYS A 301 -2.69 -4.67 6.01
C CYS A 301 -4.21 -4.81 5.94
N CYS A 302 -4.74 -4.24 4.86
CA CYS A 302 -6.14 -4.03 4.51
C CYS A 302 -6.88 -3.03 5.40
N GLY A 303 -6.15 -2.07 5.98
CA GLY A 303 -6.73 -0.78 6.37
C GLY A 303 -7.34 -0.06 5.15
N LEU A 304 -8.19 0.93 5.39
CA LEU A 304 -8.82 1.76 4.37
C LEU A 304 -8.22 3.16 4.44
N THR A 305 -7.58 3.58 3.36
CA THR A 305 -7.09 4.95 3.18
C THR A 305 -8.18 5.75 2.46
N VAL A 306 -8.56 6.89 3.03
CA VAL A 306 -9.70 7.69 2.59
C VAL A 306 -9.22 9.08 2.18
N GLY A 307 -9.31 9.39 0.89
CA GLY A 307 -9.00 10.71 0.33
C GLY A 307 -10.28 11.52 0.10
N ILE A 308 -10.35 12.71 0.67
CA ILE A 308 -11.47 13.65 0.55
C ILE A 308 -11.04 14.80 -0.37
N SER A 309 -11.68 14.92 -1.54
CA SER A 309 -11.34 15.91 -2.55
C SER A 309 -11.84 17.31 -2.15
N VAL A 310 -10.99 18.09 -1.48
CA VAL A 310 -11.26 19.50 -1.16
C VAL A 310 -11.36 20.34 -2.43
N THR A 311 -10.60 19.97 -3.46
CA THR A 311 -10.81 20.41 -4.84
C THR A 311 -10.92 19.19 -5.75
N GLY A 312 -11.72 19.27 -6.80
CA GLY A 312 -11.78 18.21 -7.81
C GLY A 312 -10.42 17.87 -8.45
N ALA A 313 -10.23 16.59 -8.77
CA ALA A 313 -8.99 16.06 -9.32
C ALA A 313 -9.21 15.38 -10.68
N ASP A 314 -8.37 15.68 -11.66
CA ASP A 314 -8.33 14.99 -12.96
C ASP A 314 -6.88 14.77 -13.44
N ALA A 315 -6.72 14.36 -14.70
CA ALA A 315 -5.42 14.11 -15.31
C ALA A 315 -4.53 15.35 -15.37
N MET A 316 -5.11 16.56 -15.28
CA MET A 316 -4.39 17.82 -15.36
C MET A 316 -4.01 18.38 -13.98
N SER A 317 -4.66 17.90 -12.92
CA SER A 317 -4.44 18.34 -11.54
C SER A 317 -3.92 17.23 -10.61
N GLY A 318 -3.46 16.12 -11.20
CA GLY A 318 -2.80 15.06 -10.44
C GLY A 318 -3.72 14.07 -9.74
N GLN A 319 -4.75 13.55 -10.42
CA GLN A 319 -5.68 12.56 -9.84
C GLN A 319 -5.02 11.30 -9.27
N LEU A 320 -5.72 10.67 -8.31
CA LEU A 320 -5.32 9.35 -7.79
C LEU A 320 -5.50 8.31 -8.88
N ARG A 321 -4.56 7.37 -8.95
CA ARG A 321 -4.63 6.20 -9.84
C ARG A 321 -4.41 4.95 -9.02
N VAL A 322 -5.16 3.90 -9.30
CA VAL A 322 -5.11 2.62 -8.58
C VAL A 322 -4.94 1.48 -9.58
N VAL A 323 -4.33 0.39 -9.15
CA VAL A 323 -4.34 -0.87 -9.89
C VAL A 323 -5.43 -1.75 -9.28
N ALA A 324 -6.55 -1.90 -9.98
CA ALA A 324 -7.68 -2.65 -9.43
C ALA A 324 -7.28 -4.11 -9.17
N GLY A 325 -7.76 -4.68 -8.06
CA GLY A 325 -7.51 -6.06 -7.67
C GLY A 325 -6.11 -6.33 -7.09
N SER A 326 -5.19 -5.36 -7.13
CA SER A 326 -3.80 -5.55 -6.67
C SER A 326 -3.67 -5.81 -5.16
N HIS A 327 -4.70 -5.50 -4.36
CA HIS A 327 -4.80 -5.90 -2.95
C HIS A 327 -4.94 -7.41 -2.75
N ARG A 328 -5.39 -8.13 -3.78
CA ARG A 328 -5.51 -9.61 -3.80
C ARG A 328 -4.28 -10.28 -4.41
N ALA A 329 -3.29 -9.50 -4.85
CA ALA A 329 -2.15 -9.96 -5.63
C ALA A 329 -0.84 -9.77 -4.86
N LEU A 330 -0.01 -10.82 -4.83
CA LEU A 330 1.39 -10.72 -4.42
C LEU A 330 2.22 -10.23 -5.61
N VAL A 331 2.46 -8.91 -5.64
CA VAL A 331 3.20 -8.17 -6.69
C VAL A 331 4.23 -7.27 -6.04
N TRP A 332 5.13 -6.68 -6.83
CA TRP A 332 6.04 -5.64 -6.31
C TRP A 332 5.25 -4.55 -5.57
N PRO A 333 5.63 -4.19 -4.34
CA PRO A 333 4.85 -3.27 -3.54
C PRO A 333 5.15 -1.80 -3.83
N ALA A 334 6.28 -1.52 -4.49
CA ALA A 334 6.80 -0.21 -4.89
C ALA A 334 8.12 -0.43 -5.69
N PRO A 335 8.76 0.61 -6.29
CA PRO A 335 8.29 2.00 -6.49
C PRO A 335 7.57 2.19 -7.83
N SER A 336 7.43 1.13 -8.63
CA SER A 336 6.83 1.17 -9.96
C SER A 336 5.85 0.02 -10.13
N LEU A 337 5.10 0.03 -11.24
CA LEU A 337 4.38 -1.16 -11.66
C LEU A 337 5.39 -2.25 -12.02
N GLN A 338 5.14 -3.45 -11.49
CA GLN A 338 5.89 -4.64 -11.90
C GLN A 338 5.78 -4.81 -13.44
N PRO A 339 6.90 -4.98 -14.16
CA PRO A 339 6.86 -5.24 -15.59
C PRO A 339 5.98 -6.45 -15.92
N GLY A 340 5.08 -6.30 -16.89
CA GLY A 340 4.17 -7.36 -17.31
C GLY A 340 2.92 -7.56 -16.44
N LEU A 341 2.71 -6.73 -15.41
CA LEU A 341 1.48 -6.79 -14.61
C LEU A 341 0.24 -6.52 -15.47
N ASP A 342 -0.69 -7.47 -15.51
CA ASP A 342 -1.90 -7.45 -16.35
C ASP A 342 -3.14 -6.87 -15.64
N LEU A 343 -2.98 -6.39 -14.40
CA LEU A 343 -4.06 -5.78 -13.65
C LEU A 343 -4.37 -4.36 -14.17
N PRO A 344 -5.66 -3.99 -14.29
CA PRO A 344 -6.05 -2.74 -14.91
C PRO A 344 -5.74 -1.54 -14.01
N VAL A 345 -5.15 -0.50 -14.62
CA VAL A 345 -4.97 0.80 -13.99
C VAL A 345 -6.23 1.63 -14.17
N VAL A 346 -6.83 2.06 -13.05
CA VAL A 346 -8.02 2.90 -13.02
C VAL A 346 -7.64 4.31 -12.56
N ASN A 347 -8.10 5.29 -13.34
CA ASN A 347 -7.92 6.72 -13.10
C ASN A 347 -9.13 7.23 -12.30
N LEU A 348 -8.93 7.65 -11.04
CA LEU A 348 -10.02 8.14 -10.17
C LEU A 348 -10.14 9.66 -10.26
N ALA A 349 -10.86 10.13 -11.29
CA ALA A 349 -11.22 11.54 -11.40
C ALA A 349 -12.32 11.86 -10.38
N THR A 350 -12.20 13.01 -9.70
CA THR A 350 -13.10 13.40 -8.61
C THR A 350 -13.59 14.84 -8.81
N GLU A 351 -14.83 15.08 -8.40
CA GLU A 351 -15.37 16.43 -8.19
C GLU A 351 -15.06 16.90 -6.76
N THR A 352 -15.27 18.20 -6.48
CA THR A 352 -15.15 18.74 -5.13
C THR A 352 -16.17 18.08 -4.20
N GLY A 353 -15.72 17.57 -3.06
CA GLY A 353 -16.57 16.89 -2.07
C GLY A 353 -16.71 15.37 -2.28
N ASP A 354 -16.13 14.84 -3.35
CA ASP A 354 -16.02 13.40 -3.57
C ASP A 354 -15.04 12.76 -2.57
N VAL A 355 -15.25 11.47 -2.32
CA VAL A 355 -14.37 10.63 -1.52
C VAL A 355 -13.87 9.44 -2.31
N THR A 356 -12.57 9.17 -2.20
CA THR A 356 -11.96 7.93 -2.67
C THR A 356 -11.55 7.08 -1.48
N VAL A 357 -11.74 5.77 -1.59
CA VAL A 357 -11.29 4.78 -0.61
C VAL A 357 -10.43 3.78 -1.33
N HIS A 358 -9.35 3.33 -0.74
CA HIS A 358 -8.62 2.16 -1.20
C HIS A 358 -8.06 1.36 -0.04
N CYS A 359 -7.94 0.05 -0.22
CA CYS A 359 -7.24 -0.78 0.75
C CYS A 359 -5.76 -0.35 0.81
N SER A 360 -5.14 -0.37 1.98
CA SER A 360 -3.71 -0.08 2.16
C SER A 360 -2.80 -1.02 1.36
N CYS A 361 -3.35 -2.17 0.97
CA CYS A 361 -2.76 -3.19 0.11
C CYS A 361 -2.96 -2.94 -1.40
N THR A 362 -3.78 -1.96 -1.79
CA THR A 362 -4.03 -1.62 -3.20
C THR A 362 -2.88 -0.76 -3.71
N LEU A 363 -2.25 -1.19 -4.80
CA LEU A 363 -1.19 -0.45 -5.46
C LEU A 363 -1.80 0.81 -6.09
N HIS A 364 -1.24 1.97 -5.75
CA HIS A 364 -1.76 3.26 -6.17
C HIS A 364 -0.63 4.28 -6.33
N MET A 365 -0.93 5.40 -6.98
CA MET A 365 -0.03 6.54 -7.10
C MET A 365 -0.80 7.85 -7.12
N ALA A 366 -0.15 8.94 -6.70
CA ALA A 366 -0.63 10.29 -6.95
C ALA A 366 0.10 10.86 -8.17
N ALA A 367 -0.64 11.18 -9.24
CA ALA A 367 -0.05 11.85 -10.39
C ALA A 367 0.36 13.30 -10.03
N PRO A 368 1.46 13.82 -10.58
CA PRO A 368 1.82 15.22 -10.40
C PRO A 368 0.80 16.14 -11.07
N PRO A 369 0.41 17.27 -10.43
CA PRO A 369 -0.37 18.31 -11.08
C PRO A 369 0.42 19.01 -12.20
N VAL A 370 -0.22 19.30 -13.33
CA VAL A 370 0.42 19.93 -14.50
C VAL A 370 -0.19 21.27 -14.93
N HIS A 371 -1.48 21.51 -14.64
CA HIS A 371 -2.15 22.77 -15.04
C HIS A 371 -2.82 23.50 -13.87
N ARG A 372 -3.27 22.78 -12.85
CA ARG A 372 -3.86 23.39 -11.67
C ARG A 372 -3.46 22.62 -10.42
N GLU A 373 -3.25 23.34 -9.34
CA GLU A 373 -3.00 22.76 -8.03
C GLU A 373 -4.22 21.99 -7.54
N ARG A 374 -4.01 21.09 -6.57
CA ARG A 374 -5.09 20.32 -5.93
C ARG A 374 -4.93 20.33 -4.43
N ARG A 375 -6.07 20.39 -3.72
CA ARG A 375 -6.18 20.19 -2.28
C ARG A 375 -6.93 18.90 -1.98
N VAL A 376 -6.44 18.13 -1.03
CA VAL A 376 -7.02 16.85 -0.60
C VAL A 376 -6.76 16.64 0.89
N MET A 377 -7.72 16.07 1.60
CA MET A 377 -7.50 15.60 2.97
C MET A 377 -7.44 14.07 3.00
N TYR A 378 -6.63 13.51 3.90
CA TYR A 378 -6.54 12.07 4.12
C TYR A 378 -6.84 11.71 5.58
N THR A 379 -7.68 10.69 5.74
CA THR A 379 -7.87 9.96 7.00
C THR A 379 -7.87 8.47 6.71
N SER A 380 -7.92 7.63 7.73
CA SER A 380 -7.87 6.18 7.55
C SER A 380 -8.65 5.41 8.59
N PHE A 381 -9.04 4.19 8.21
CA PHE A 381 -9.54 3.16 9.10
C PHE A 381 -8.55 2.00 9.09
N SER A 382 -8.26 1.39 10.23
CA SER A 382 -7.39 0.22 10.34
C SER A 382 -8.15 -0.95 10.91
N LEU A 383 -7.73 -2.16 10.56
CA LEU A 383 -8.23 -3.34 11.23
C LEU A 383 -7.71 -3.39 12.68
N PRO A 384 -8.47 -3.97 13.62
CA PRO A 384 -8.02 -4.17 14.98
C PRO A 384 -6.72 -4.97 15.01
N SER A 385 -5.77 -4.60 15.89
CA SER A 385 -4.51 -5.34 16.02
C SER A 385 -4.77 -6.77 16.49
N LEU A 386 -4.17 -7.72 15.78
CA LEU A 386 -4.09 -9.11 16.22
C LEU A 386 -2.84 -9.21 17.12
N GLY A 387 -2.97 -9.03 18.43
CA GLY A 387 -1.88 -9.27 19.40
C GLY A 387 -1.26 -8.04 20.07
N GLY A 388 -1.64 -6.82 19.71
CA GLY A 388 -1.40 -5.63 20.53
C GLY A 388 0.01 -5.00 20.49
N ALA A 389 0.88 -5.35 19.53
CA ALA A 389 2.20 -4.72 19.45
C ALA A 389 2.19 -3.40 18.66
N ASP A 390 2.47 -2.30 19.37
CA ASP A 390 2.46 -0.92 18.84
C ASP A 390 3.86 -0.43 18.42
N ALA A 391 4.93 -1.14 18.80
CA ALA A 391 6.33 -0.71 18.61
C ALA A 391 6.79 -0.78 17.15
N ASP A 392 6.66 -1.94 16.49
CA ASP A 392 7.09 -2.09 15.09
C ASP A 392 6.28 -1.20 14.14
N ARG A 393 4.99 -0.96 14.47
CA ARG A 393 4.12 -0.04 13.73
C ARG A 393 4.64 1.40 13.80
N LYS A 394 5.12 1.83 14.98
CA LYS A 394 5.77 3.14 15.15
C LYS A 394 7.04 3.25 14.32
N GLU A 395 7.82 2.19 14.24
CA GLU A 395 9.06 2.21 13.47
C GLU A 395 8.78 2.31 11.96
N LEU A 396 7.86 1.51 11.41
CA LEU A 396 7.45 1.65 10.01
C LEU A 396 6.90 3.05 9.70
N ARG A 397 6.13 3.63 10.62
CA ARG A 397 5.64 5.00 10.45
C ARG A 397 6.78 6.01 10.40
N ARG A 398 7.80 5.87 11.25
CA ARG A 398 9.00 6.71 11.20
C ARG A 398 9.74 6.55 9.88
N MET A 399 9.89 5.31 9.38
CA MET A 399 10.51 5.06 8.07
C MET A 399 9.73 5.76 6.94
N ALA A 400 8.40 5.66 6.94
CA ALA A 400 7.54 6.34 5.97
C ALA A 400 7.66 7.88 6.08
N ASP A 401 7.67 8.41 7.30
CA ASP A 401 7.75 9.85 7.55
C ASP A 401 9.14 10.44 7.24
N ALA A 402 10.20 9.62 7.31
CA ALA A 402 11.59 10.01 7.08
C ALA A 402 12.09 9.74 5.65
N ALA A 403 11.32 9.01 4.82
CA ALA A 403 11.77 8.57 3.50
C ALA A 403 12.08 9.75 2.58
N PRO A 404 13.35 10.00 2.20
CA PRO A 404 13.70 11.04 1.24
C PRO A 404 13.36 10.52 -0.17
N LEU A 405 12.09 10.60 -0.56
CA LEU A 405 11.70 10.34 -1.93
C LEU A 405 12.12 11.56 -2.76
N ASN A 406 13.30 11.48 -3.37
CA ASN A 406 13.60 12.30 -4.54
C ASN A 406 12.49 12.02 -5.55
N THR A 407 11.67 13.01 -5.85
CA THR A 407 10.54 12.92 -6.80
C THR A 407 10.98 12.83 -8.25
N SER A 408 12.24 12.48 -8.51
CA SER A 408 12.77 12.19 -9.83
C SER A 408 13.27 10.74 -9.89
N GLN A 409 12.41 9.86 -10.42
CA GLN A 409 12.85 8.72 -11.22
C GLN A 409 12.19 8.80 -12.59
#